data_AF-A0A2D5FG76-F1
#
_entry.id   AF-A0A2D5FG76-F1
#
_cell.length_a   1.000
_cell.length_b   1.000
_cell.length_c   1.000
_cell.angle_alpha   90.00
_cell.angle_beta   90.00
_cell.angle_gamma   90.00
#
_symmetry.space_group_name_H-M   'P 1'
#
loop_
_entity.id
_entity.type
_entity.pdbx_description
1 polymer ?
#
loop_
_entity_poly.entity_id
_entity_poly.type
_entity_poly.pdbx_seq_one_letter_code
_entity_poly.pdbx_strand_id
1 'polypeptide(L)'
;MPWPAGTRVCTRWRPKTGMTQSGNAWPMTAASRRGANPEQLPGQPQALPTDAMSRETHTTIDLVEGLRRPSSYRFELECLRGLAILMVFLFHAYSMTWGEPRTAPGPLESWVVAGNTGVTLFFVLSGFLLSLPWLQMQRGAPEPSIPHYLRARALRILPLYLSFVLLAAGISGQWGPALKAATFQFVGFDITPFSAVWWTLSTEVQFYLLLPLACWLYLRGGHARTLLYLALGIWLLAYLYWALAIAPATPMVSWFASKSLFGRLPAFAVGVALGWWYVRFGSSTPNRDGRLLSTVVACVLLAAMTYLLQRGAALGDWNAERLWHLRHTWEAGVWALLAALLLSYRPLGSALLLNRHMATLGKLSYSVYLNHVPILFFLIRALEDWLGQAQYSTSWQALALPALALVLSVLCAWVTYQMIERPFLRWKRKTPTPGTRNATDKKAVATP
;
A
#
# COMPACT_ATOMS: atom_id res chain seq x y z
N MET A 1 -26.53 7.77 9.51
CA MET A 1 -27.62 8.57 8.93
C MET A 1 -28.22 7.77 7.78
N PRO A 2 -29.54 7.57 7.72
CA PRO A 2 -30.15 6.97 6.55
C PRO A 2 -30.15 7.99 5.40
N TRP A 3 -29.87 7.51 4.20
CA TRP A 3 -29.81 8.31 2.98
C TRP A 3 -31.19 8.90 2.64
N PRO A 4 -31.32 10.21 2.33
CA PRO A 4 -32.55 10.74 1.81
C PRO A 4 -32.67 10.43 0.32
N ALA A 5 -33.80 9.83 -0.04
CA ALA A 5 -34.22 9.54 -1.41
C ALA A 5 -34.66 10.82 -2.16
N GLY A 6 -34.27 10.90 -3.43
CA GLY A 6 -35.08 11.49 -4.50
C GLY A 6 -34.94 12.99 -4.76
N THR A 7 -34.33 13.34 -5.89
CA THR A 7 -34.92 14.31 -6.84
C THR A 7 -34.52 13.90 -8.27
N ARG A 8 -35.56 13.59 -9.07
CA ARG A 8 -35.43 13.28 -10.50
C ARG A 8 -35.11 14.57 -11.25
N VAL A 9 -34.05 14.58 -12.06
CA VAL A 9 -33.90 15.57 -13.14
C VAL A 9 -33.80 14.80 -14.44
N CYS A 10 -34.80 15.07 -15.29
CA CYS A 10 -34.99 14.53 -16.61
C CYS A 10 -34.12 15.33 -17.59
N THR A 11 -33.13 14.70 -18.25
CA THR A 11 -32.53 15.29 -19.45
C THR A 11 -32.34 14.22 -20.53
N ARG A 12 -33.17 14.40 -21.57
CA ARG A 12 -33.27 13.65 -22.81
C ARG A 12 -32.12 14.08 -23.73
N TRP A 13 -31.29 13.14 -24.20
CA TRP A 13 -30.29 13.42 -25.25
C TRP A 13 -30.52 12.49 -26.45
N ARG A 14 -30.80 13.09 -27.62
CA ARG A 14 -30.86 12.41 -28.92
C ARG A 14 -29.50 12.55 -29.62
N PRO A 15 -29.03 11.54 -30.38
CA PRO A 15 -27.82 11.65 -31.20
C PRO A 15 -28.14 12.25 -32.58
N LYS A 16 -27.20 13.01 -33.15
CA LYS A 16 -27.14 13.31 -34.59
C LYS A 16 -25.88 12.69 -35.18
N THR A 17 -26.12 11.79 -36.13
CA THR A 17 -25.21 11.20 -37.10
C THR A 17 -24.85 12.19 -38.21
N GLY A 18 -23.67 12.03 -38.82
CA GLY A 18 -23.30 12.68 -40.07
C GLY A 18 -21.89 12.32 -40.52
N MET A 19 -21.80 11.32 -41.42
CA MET A 19 -20.60 10.88 -42.16
C MET A 19 -20.00 12.00 -43.04
N THR A 20 -18.71 11.88 -43.40
CA THR A 20 -18.27 11.64 -44.80
C THR A 20 -16.76 11.42 -44.91
N GLN A 21 -16.41 10.63 -45.93
CA GLN A 21 -15.11 10.04 -46.25
C GLN A 21 -14.23 10.91 -47.16
N SER A 22 -12.95 10.52 -47.27
CA SER A 22 -12.01 10.54 -48.41
C SER A 22 -10.63 10.99 -47.90
N GLY A 23 -9.48 10.44 -48.28
CA GLY A 23 -9.06 9.61 -49.41
C GLY A 23 -7.65 10.08 -49.80
N ASN A 24 -6.82 9.16 -50.32
CA ASN A 24 -5.47 9.34 -50.91
C ASN A 24 -4.27 9.06 -49.98
N ALA A 25 -3.12 8.54 -50.42
CA ALA A 25 -2.70 7.44 -51.29
C ALA A 25 -1.17 7.58 -51.48
N TRP A 26 -0.37 6.60 -50.97
CA TRP A 26 0.92 6.05 -51.47
C TRP A 26 2.13 6.96 -51.86
N PRO A 27 3.40 6.46 -52.03
CA PRO A 27 3.86 5.06 -52.10
C PRO A 27 5.14 4.66 -51.33
N MET A 28 5.38 3.33 -51.33
CA MET A 28 6.63 2.61 -51.01
C MET A 28 7.65 2.63 -52.18
N THR A 29 8.96 2.44 -51.87
CA THR A 29 9.99 1.65 -52.62
C THR A 29 11.26 1.53 -51.74
N ALA A 30 11.79 0.34 -51.36
CA ALA A 30 12.68 -0.61 -52.08
C ALA A 30 14.07 -0.01 -52.45
N ALA A 31 15.26 -0.65 -52.43
CA ALA A 31 15.81 -1.93 -51.98
C ALA A 31 17.36 -1.95 -52.21
N SER A 32 18.10 -2.76 -51.43
CA SER A 32 19.31 -3.55 -51.78
C SER A 32 20.69 -2.93 -52.15
N ARG A 33 21.77 -3.56 -51.61
CA ARG A 33 23.08 -4.01 -52.20
C ARG A 33 24.09 -4.21 -51.05
N ARG A 34 24.50 -5.41 -50.61
CA ARG A 34 25.46 -6.46 -51.09
C ARG A 34 26.92 -6.02 -51.34
N GLY A 35 27.84 -6.77 -50.72
CA GLY A 35 29.29 -6.90 -51.00
C GLY A 35 30.17 -6.39 -49.85
N ALA A 36 31.24 -7.02 -49.37
CA ALA A 36 31.92 -8.29 -49.62
C ALA A 36 32.90 -8.52 -48.44
N ASN A 37 33.25 -9.77 -48.16
CA ASN A 37 34.23 -10.18 -47.13
C ASN A 37 35.61 -10.38 -47.76
N PRO A 38 36.72 -10.17 -47.03
CA PRO A 38 37.79 -11.17 -47.10
C PRO A 38 38.48 -11.50 -45.76
N GLU A 39 38.82 -12.80 -45.67
CA GLU A 39 39.98 -13.42 -45.02
C GLU A 39 40.14 -13.42 -43.48
N GLN A 40 40.01 -14.63 -42.92
CA GLN A 40 40.38 -15.03 -41.57
C GLN A 40 41.85 -15.51 -41.53
N LEU A 41 42.60 -15.05 -40.54
CA LEU A 41 43.81 -15.70 -40.02
C LEU A 41 43.50 -16.33 -38.64
N PRO A 42 44.04 -17.52 -38.31
CA PRO A 42 43.62 -18.29 -37.14
C PRO A 42 44.43 -17.92 -35.89
N GLY A 43 43.73 -17.83 -34.76
CA GLY A 43 44.36 -17.97 -33.45
C GLY A 43 44.24 -16.77 -32.51
N GLN A 44 43.03 -16.48 -32.01
CA GLN A 44 42.80 -15.99 -30.64
C GLN A 44 41.38 -16.38 -30.20
N PRO A 45 41.14 -16.80 -28.94
CA PRO A 45 39.80 -17.06 -28.45
C PRO A 45 39.03 -15.72 -28.37
N GLN A 46 38.11 -15.51 -29.30
CA GLN A 46 37.20 -14.36 -29.28
C GLN A 46 36.32 -14.45 -28.03
N ALA A 47 36.46 -13.46 -27.16
CA ALA A 47 35.51 -13.18 -26.10
C ALA A 47 34.12 -12.98 -26.74
N LEU A 48 33.16 -13.80 -26.35
CA LEU A 48 31.76 -13.68 -26.74
C LEU A 48 31.26 -12.25 -26.43
N PRO A 49 30.60 -11.56 -27.37
CA PRO A 49 29.97 -10.28 -27.07
C PRO A 49 28.83 -10.52 -26.07
N THR A 50 28.98 -10.06 -24.84
CA THR A 50 27.97 -10.11 -23.77
C THR A 50 26.83 -9.09 -23.93
N ASP A 51 26.57 -8.61 -25.15
CA ASP A 51 25.55 -7.59 -25.42
C ASP A 51 24.44 -8.05 -26.37
N ALA A 52 24.24 -9.36 -26.48
CA ALA A 52 23.04 -9.96 -27.07
C ALA A 52 22.17 -10.65 -25.99
N MET A 53 22.05 -10.06 -24.80
CA MET A 53 20.96 -10.41 -23.88
C MET A 53 19.67 -9.74 -24.36
N SER A 54 18.92 -10.50 -25.16
CA SER A 54 17.46 -10.56 -25.11
C SER A 54 16.77 -9.25 -24.73
N ARG A 55 16.43 -8.43 -25.73
CA ARG A 55 15.19 -7.63 -25.67
C ARG A 55 13.99 -8.58 -25.72
N GLU A 56 13.86 -9.42 -24.71
CA GLU A 56 12.57 -10.02 -24.40
C GLU A 56 11.74 -8.92 -23.77
N THR A 57 10.71 -8.49 -24.51
CA THR A 57 9.62 -7.67 -24.02
C THR A 57 8.87 -8.49 -22.97
N HIS A 58 9.44 -8.59 -21.78
CA HIS A 58 8.76 -9.24 -20.66
C HIS A 58 7.57 -8.35 -20.27
N THR A 59 6.38 -8.83 -20.60
CA THR A 59 5.07 -8.38 -20.10
C THR A 59 4.90 -8.62 -18.58
N THR A 60 5.94 -9.12 -17.90
CA THR A 60 5.95 -9.38 -16.46
C THR A 60 6.48 -8.18 -15.68
N ILE A 61 5.87 -7.91 -14.52
CA ILE A 61 6.29 -6.82 -13.64
C ILE A 61 7.60 -7.23 -12.95
N ASP A 62 8.70 -6.54 -13.24
CA ASP A 62 9.98 -6.74 -12.55
C ASP A 62 9.89 -6.29 -11.09
N LEU A 63 9.86 -7.23 -10.14
CA LEU A 63 9.64 -6.96 -8.73
C LEU A 63 10.75 -6.12 -8.07
N VAL A 64 11.95 -6.09 -8.64
CA VAL A 64 13.11 -5.34 -8.10
C VAL A 64 13.20 -3.93 -8.70
N GLU A 65 12.38 -3.65 -9.72
CA GLU A 65 12.42 -2.39 -10.44
C GLU A 65 12.14 -1.17 -9.55
N GLY A 66 12.96 -0.12 -9.70
CA GLY A 66 12.83 1.13 -8.93
C GLY A 66 13.53 1.10 -7.57
N LEU A 67 14.16 -0.02 -7.21
CA LEU A 67 15.01 -0.12 -6.03
C LEU A 67 16.44 0.38 -6.31
N ARG A 68 17.06 0.95 -5.27
CA ARG A 68 18.46 1.39 -5.30
C ARG A 68 19.43 0.24 -5.15
N ARG A 69 19.07 -0.75 -4.33
CA ARG A 69 19.86 -1.96 -4.07
C ARG A 69 18.90 -3.15 -4.15
N PRO A 70 19.19 -4.18 -4.96
CA PRO A 70 18.39 -5.40 -5.00
C PRO A 70 18.21 -6.03 -3.62
N SER A 71 19.21 -5.95 -2.75
CA SER A 71 19.17 -6.44 -1.37
C SER A 71 18.19 -5.70 -0.44
N SER A 72 17.63 -4.56 -0.87
CA SER A 72 16.56 -3.88 -0.14
C SER A 72 15.17 -4.45 -0.45
N TYR A 73 15.05 -5.26 -1.51
CA TYR A 73 13.82 -5.97 -1.84
C TYR A 73 13.56 -7.06 -0.80
N ARG A 74 12.33 -7.13 -0.29
CA ARG A 74 11.91 -8.18 0.64
C ARG A 74 10.62 -8.81 0.14
N PHE A 75 10.76 -9.98 -0.46
CA PHE A 75 9.68 -10.70 -1.12
C PHE A 75 8.49 -10.97 -0.19
N GLU A 76 8.78 -11.33 1.07
CA GLU A 76 7.77 -11.60 2.10
C GLU A 76 6.91 -10.38 2.39
N LEU A 77 7.52 -9.20 2.45
CA LEU A 77 6.81 -7.96 2.74
C LEU A 77 5.94 -7.53 1.57
N GLU A 78 6.38 -7.74 0.33
CA GLU A 78 5.53 -7.53 -0.84
C GLU A 78 4.33 -8.49 -0.84
N CYS A 79 4.53 -9.76 -0.49
CA CYS A 79 3.42 -10.69 -0.36
C CYS A 79 2.42 -10.26 0.74
N LEU A 80 2.91 -9.78 1.89
CA LEU A 80 2.05 -9.24 2.96
C LEU A 80 1.29 -7.98 2.51
N ARG A 81 1.90 -7.10 1.70
CA ARG A 81 1.21 -5.96 1.08
C ARG A 81 0.13 -6.41 0.10
N GLY A 82 0.38 -7.49 -0.65
CA GLY A 82 -0.59 -8.11 -1.56
C GLY A 82 -1.80 -8.65 -0.80
N LEU A 83 -1.56 -9.36 0.32
CA LEU A 83 -2.62 -9.83 1.21
C LEU A 83 -3.43 -8.66 1.78
N ALA A 84 -2.74 -7.61 2.26
CA ALA A 84 -3.36 -6.42 2.81
C ALA A 84 -4.33 -5.74 1.83
N ILE A 85 -3.91 -5.52 0.58
CA ILE A 85 -4.80 -4.89 -0.42
C ILE A 85 -5.95 -5.80 -0.83
N LEU A 86 -5.74 -7.11 -0.89
CA LEU A 86 -6.81 -8.06 -1.20
C LEU A 86 -7.89 -8.05 -0.10
N MET A 87 -7.51 -8.04 1.18
CA MET A 87 -8.46 -7.94 2.29
C MET A 87 -9.25 -6.62 2.24
N VAL A 88 -8.58 -5.49 1.98
CA VAL A 88 -9.24 -4.18 1.84
C VAL A 88 -10.21 -4.17 0.66
N PHE A 89 -9.82 -4.75 -0.47
CA PHE A 89 -10.68 -4.88 -1.64
C PHE A 89 -11.94 -5.69 -1.30
N LEU A 90 -11.76 -6.88 -0.69
CA LEU A 90 -12.85 -7.77 -0.34
C LEU A 90 -13.82 -7.12 0.67
N PHE A 91 -13.30 -6.35 1.61
CA PHE A 91 -14.10 -5.54 2.55
C PHE A 91 -15.02 -4.55 1.83
N HIS A 92 -14.49 -3.75 0.91
CA HIS A 92 -15.29 -2.78 0.17
C HIS A 92 -16.24 -3.44 -0.82
N ALA A 93 -15.81 -4.51 -1.49
CA ALA A 93 -16.65 -5.32 -2.37
C ALA A 93 -17.85 -5.89 -1.62
N TYR A 94 -17.62 -6.47 -0.44
CA TYR A 94 -18.68 -7.01 0.40
C TYR A 94 -19.63 -5.91 0.87
N SER A 95 -19.08 -4.83 1.44
CA SER A 95 -19.88 -3.74 2.01
C SER A 95 -20.75 -3.04 0.97
N MET A 96 -20.27 -2.90 -0.27
CA MET A 96 -21.08 -2.33 -1.37
C MET A 96 -22.12 -3.30 -1.91
N THR A 97 -21.94 -4.61 -1.74
CA THR A 97 -22.85 -5.62 -2.29
C THR A 97 -23.93 -6.03 -1.31
N TRP A 98 -23.55 -6.29 -0.05
CA TRP A 98 -24.44 -6.80 0.99
C TRP A 98 -24.66 -5.84 2.15
N GLY A 99 -23.91 -4.73 2.23
CA GLY A 99 -23.96 -3.82 3.37
C GLY A 99 -23.29 -4.39 4.62
N GLU A 100 -23.72 -3.93 5.79
CA GLU A 100 -23.28 -4.53 7.06
C GLU A 100 -23.97 -5.89 7.31
N PRO A 101 -23.25 -6.87 7.89
CA PRO A 101 -23.85 -8.15 8.24
C PRO A 101 -25.02 -7.98 9.21
N ARG A 102 -26.11 -8.72 8.99
CA ARG A 102 -27.26 -8.74 9.91
C ARG A 102 -27.04 -9.62 11.13
N THR A 103 -26.14 -10.60 11.02
CA THR A 103 -25.79 -11.57 12.07
C THR A 103 -24.28 -11.67 12.18
N ALA A 104 -23.79 -12.20 13.30
CA ALA A 104 -22.35 -12.43 13.47
C ALA A 104 -21.84 -13.36 12.36
N PRO A 105 -20.84 -12.92 11.57
CA PRO A 105 -20.36 -13.71 10.43
C PRO A 105 -19.57 -14.93 10.87
N GLY A 106 -19.54 -15.94 10.01
CA GLY A 106 -18.72 -17.13 10.21
C GLY A 106 -17.20 -16.82 10.20
N PRO A 107 -16.35 -17.80 10.59
CA PRO A 107 -14.90 -17.59 10.68
C PRO A 107 -14.26 -17.13 9.36
N LEU A 108 -14.65 -17.70 8.22
CA LEU A 108 -14.08 -17.33 6.92
C LEU A 108 -14.66 -16.00 6.40
N GLU A 109 -15.94 -15.78 6.64
CA GLU A 109 -16.64 -14.56 6.25
C GLU A 109 -16.08 -13.33 6.98
N SER A 110 -15.64 -13.47 8.25
CA SER A 110 -15.05 -12.36 9.00
C SER A 110 -13.76 -11.81 8.37
N TRP A 111 -12.98 -12.62 7.64
CA TRP A 111 -11.81 -12.14 6.90
C TRP A 111 -12.17 -11.27 5.69
N VAL A 112 -13.40 -11.39 5.18
CA VAL A 112 -13.95 -10.55 4.12
C VAL A 112 -14.60 -9.31 4.74
N VAL A 113 -15.53 -9.51 5.67
CA VAL A 113 -16.34 -8.45 6.29
C VAL A 113 -15.53 -7.51 7.18
N ALA A 114 -14.48 -8.00 7.85
CA ALA A 114 -13.53 -7.19 8.60
C ALA A 114 -12.18 -7.10 7.89
N GLY A 115 -12.19 -7.20 6.55
CA GLY A 115 -11.00 -7.06 5.71
C GLY A 115 -10.34 -5.68 5.80
N ASN A 116 -10.97 -4.69 6.44
CA ASN A 116 -10.35 -3.42 6.81
C ASN A 116 -9.12 -3.58 7.72
N THR A 117 -8.95 -4.73 8.39
CA THR A 117 -7.69 -5.09 9.07
C THR A 117 -6.46 -5.05 8.14
N GLY A 118 -6.64 -5.17 6.83
CA GLY A 118 -5.57 -4.96 5.85
C GLY A 118 -4.95 -3.56 5.93
N VAL A 119 -5.72 -2.54 6.32
CA VAL A 119 -5.20 -1.19 6.61
C VAL A 119 -4.30 -1.22 7.84
N THR A 120 -4.69 -1.93 8.89
CA THR A 120 -3.86 -2.14 10.09
C THR A 120 -2.54 -2.83 9.71
N LEU A 121 -2.59 -3.87 8.87
CA LEU A 121 -1.39 -4.52 8.35
C LEU A 121 -0.51 -3.54 7.55
N PHE A 122 -1.09 -2.70 6.69
CA PHE A 122 -0.33 -1.64 5.99
C PHE A 122 0.40 -0.72 6.97
N PHE A 123 -0.22 -0.28 8.06
CA PHE A 123 0.45 0.57 9.04
C PHE A 123 1.57 -0.15 9.80
N VAL A 124 1.40 -1.43 10.14
CA VAL A 124 2.49 -2.26 10.71
C VAL A 124 3.66 -2.37 9.73
N LEU A 125 3.38 -2.68 8.46
CA LEU A 125 4.41 -2.77 7.43
C LEU A 125 5.11 -1.42 7.16
N SER A 126 4.37 -0.32 7.22
CA SER A 126 4.92 1.04 7.11
C SER A 126 5.85 1.35 8.29
N GLY A 127 5.44 1.06 9.54
CA GLY A 127 6.30 1.23 10.71
C GLY A 127 7.60 0.43 10.58
N PHE A 128 7.49 -0.83 10.14
CA PHE A 128 8.64 -1.70 9.88
C PHE A 128 9.58 -1.13 8.81
N LEU A 129 9.05 -0.85 7.61
CA LEU A 129 9.85 -0.48 6.45
C LEU A 129 10.48 0.90 6.59
N LEU A 130 9.74 1.85 7.16
CA LEU A 130 10.22 3.22 7.31
C LEU A 130 11.27 3.31 8.41
N SER A 131 11.12 2.63 9.55
CA SER A 131 12.12 2.69 10.63
C SER A 131 13.42 1.95 10.31
N LEU A 132 13.40 1.01 9.37
CA LEU A 132 14.52 0.12 9.08
C LEU A 132 15.87 0.83 8.82
N PRO A 133 15.98 1.92 8.02
CA PRO A 133 17.26 2.60 7.81
C PRO A 133 17.87 3.18 9.09
N TRP A 134 17.06 3.73 9.99
CA TRP A 134 17.52 4.26 11.28
C TRP A 134 17.91 3.16 12.25
N LEU A 135 17.14 2.07 12.28
CA LEU A 135 17.46 0.91 13.11
C LEU A 135 18.77 0.23 12.66
N GLN A 136 19.04 0.20 11.36
CA GLN A 136 20.30 -0.33 10.82
C GLN A 136 21.54 0.49 11.21
N MET A 137 21.40 1.76 11.63
CA MET A 137 22.52 2.54 12.17
C MET A 137 23.13 1.87 13.40
N GLN A 138 22.31 1.20 14.21
CA GLN A 138 22.77 0.44 15.39
C GLN A 138 23.66 -0.75 15.01
N ARG A 139 23.66 -1.16 13.72
CA ARG A 139 24.54 -2.20 13.16
C ARG A 139 25.65 -1.63 12.29
N GLY A 140 25.95 -0.34 12.40
CA GLY A 140 27.03 0.33 11.67
C GLY A 140 26.66 0.82 10.26
N ALA A 141 25.38 0.84 9.90
CA ALA A 141 24.95 1.48 8.66
C ALA A 141 25.09 3.02 8.76
N PRO A 142 25.35 3.73 7.64
CA PRO A 142 25.43 5.18 7.64
C PRO A 142 24.08 5.82 8.01
N GLU A 143 24.14 7.02 8.60
CA GLU A 143 22.95 7.79 8.96
C GLU A 143 22.07 8.07 7.72
N PRO A 144 20.74 7.81 7.79
CA PRO A 144 19.83 8.12 6.71
C PRO A 144 19.71 9.63 6.47
N SER A 145 19.89 10.06 5.22
CA SER A 145 19.62 11.44 4.82
C SER A 145 18.11 11.73 4.82
N ILE A 146 17.66 12.65 5.69
CA ILE A 146 16.24 13.06 5.78
C ILE A 146 15.72 13.63 4.45
N PRO A 147 16.41 14.58 3.76
CA PRO A 147 15.95 15.07 2.47
C PRO A 147 15.83 13.97 1.43
N HIS A 148 16.77 13.02 1.44
CA HIS A 148 16.72 11.87 0.55
C HIS A 148 15.49 10.99 0.82
N TYR A 149 15.24 10.69 2.10
CA TYR A 149 14.09 9.92 2.55
C TYR A 149 12.76 10.59 2.14
N LEU A 150 12.59 11.88 2.43
CA LEU A 150 11.37 12.63 2.09
C LEU A 150 11.15 12.67 0.58
N ARG A 151 12.20 12.92 -0.22
CA ARG A 151 12.11 12.87 -1.68
C ARG A 151 11.70 11.48 -2.19
N ALA A 152 12.28 10.42 -1.61
CA ALA A 152 11.97 9.05 -1.97
C ALA A 152 10.52 8.64 -1.64
N ARG A 153 9.90 9.27 -0.63
CA ARG A 153 8.48 9.11 -0.29
C ARG A 153 7.58 9.97 -1.18
N ALA A 154 7.95 11.22 -1.41
CA ALA A 154 7.25 12.13 -2.30
C ALA A 154 7.12 11.56 -3.72
N LEU A 155 8.22 11.05 -4.29
CA LEU A 155 8.21 10.40 -5.62
C LEU A 155 7.43 9.08 -5.67
N ARG A 156 7.16 8.47 -4.50
CA ARG A 156 6.36 7.23 -4.42
C ARG A 156 4.86 7.53 -4.41
N ILE A 157 4.43 8.57 -3.72
CA ILE A 157 3.00 8.85 -3.48
C ILE A 157 2.47 10.00 -4.34
N LEU A 158 3.14 11.15 -4.37
CA LEU A 158 2.57 12.36 -4.96
C LEU A 158 2.15 12.21 -6.43
N PRO A 159 2.95 11.62 -7.34
CA PRO A 159 2.59 11.62 -8.75
C PRO A 159 1.25 10.93 -9.02
N LEU A 160 1.07 9.74 -8.46
CA LEU A 160 -0.14 8.97 -8.68
C LEU A 160 -1.31 9.52 -7.88
N TYR A 161 -1.11 9.84 -6.60
CA TYR A 161 -2.15 10.42 -5.77
C TYR A 161 -2.74 11.70 -6.36
N LEU A 162 -1.88 12.66 -6.75
CA LEU A 162 -2.34 13.92 -7.32
C LEU A 162 -3.03 13.71 -8.66
N SER A 163 -2.62 12.72 -9.47
CA SER A 163 -3.33 12.36 -10.70
C SER A 163 -4.75 11.89 -10.41
N PHE A 164 -4.95 11.07 -9.37
CA PHE A 164 -6.28 10.62 -8.94
C PHE A 164 -7.11 11.76 -8.31
N VAL A 165 -6.50 12.67 -7.56
CA VAL A 165 -7.17 13.85 -7.01
C VAL A 165 -7.65 14.77 -8.14
N LEU A 166 -6.81 15.03 -9.14
CA LEU A 166 -7.19 15.84 -10.31
C LEU A 166 -8.28 15.16 -11.15
N LEU A 167 -8.18 13.84 -11.35
CA LEU A 167 -9.23 13.06 -12.02
C LEU A 167 -10.56 13.17 -11.28
N ALA A 168 -10.55 12.98 -9.96
CA ALA A 168 -11.74 13.09 -9.12
C ALA A 168 -12.33 14.51 -9.16
N ALA A 169 -11.48 15.54 -9.11
CA ALA A 169 -11.91 16.93 -9.22
C ALA A 169 -12.54 17.24 -10.58
N GLY A 170 -11.93 16.76 -11.68
CA GLY A 170 -12.43 16.95 -13.03
C GLY A 170 -13.76 16.25 -13.28
N ILE A 171 -13.94 15.03 -12.76
CA ILE A 171 -15.20 14.28 -12.89
C ILE A 171 -16.31 14.87 -12.01
N SER A 172 -15.99 15.26 -10.77
CA SER A 172 -16.99 15.71 -9.79
C SER A 172 -17.29 17.22 -9.81
N GLY A 173 -16.40 18.03 -10.39
CA GLY A 173 -16.42 19.49 -10.28
C GLY A 173 -16.00 20.04 -8.90
N GLN A 174 -15.64 19.19 -7.94
CA GLN A 174 -15.40 19.57 -6.54
C GLN A 174 -13.95 20.01 -6.28
N TRP A 175 -13.55 21.17 -6.81
CA TRP A 175 -12.18 21.69 -6.68
C TRP A 175 -11.78 22.08 -5.26
N GLY A 176 -12.72 22.58 -4.44
CA GLY A 176 -12.47 22.94 -3.05
C GLY A 176 -12.03 21.73 -2.19
N PRO A 177 -12.85 20.67 -2.10
CA PRO A 177 -12.46 19.41 -1.48
C PRO A 177 -11.19 18.79 -2.10
N ALA A 178 -10.99 18.95 -3.42
CA ALA A 178 -9.80 18.41 -4.09
C ALA A 178 -8.51 19.11 -3.65
N LEU A 179 -8.55 20.43 -3.43
CA LEU A 179 -7.41 21.18 -2.88
C LEU A 179 -7.07 20.71 -1.46
N LYS A 180 -8.09 20.42 -0.64
CA LYS A 180 -7.91 19.85 0.70
C LYS A 180 -7.30 18.45 0.63
N ALA A 181 -7.76 17.61 -0.30
CA ALA A 181 -7.16 16.29 -0.57
C ALA A 181 -5.69 16.41 -1.01
N ALA A 182 -5.40 17.29 -1.97
CA ALA A 182 -4.07 17.50 -2.54
C ALA A 182 -3.05 18.00 -1.50
N THR A 183 -3.52 18.72 -0.48
CA THR A 183 -2.72 19.22 0.64
C THR A 183 -2.72 18.29 1.86
N PHE A 184 -3.26 17.07 1.72
CA PHE A 184 -3.35 16.06 2.79
C PHE A 184 -4.03 16.56 4.06
N GLN A 185 -5.02 17.45 3.93
CA GLN A 185 -5.88 17.80 5.06
C GLN A 185 -6.66 16.56 5.51
N PHE A 186 -6.89 16.44 6.82
CA PHE A 186 -7.54 15.26 7.39
C PHE A 186 -9.08 15.33 7.33
N VAL A 187 -9.67 16.48 7.05
CA VAL A 187 -11.14 16.66 7.06
C VAL A 187 -11.58 17.53 5.88
N GLY A 188 -12.77 17.25 5.34
CA GLY A 188 -13.45 18.08 4.34
C GLY A 188 -12.94 17.89 2.91
N PHE A 189 -12.28 16.77 2.64
CA PHE A 189 -11.82 16.38 1.30
C PHE A 189 -12.79 15.39 0.61
N ASP A 190 -14.04 15.34 1.06
CA ASP A 190 -15.05 14.36 0.67
C ASP A 190 -15.47 14.50 -0.81
N ILE A 191 -14.86 13.69 -1.68
CA ILE A 191 -15.17 13.56 -3.11
C ILE A 191 -15.57 12.10 -3.36
N THR A 192 -16.84 11.77 -3.13
CA THR A 192 -17.35 10.40 -3.31
C THR A 192 -17.45 10.04 -4.80
N PRO A 193 -17.09 8.81 -5.23
CA PRO A 193 -16.56 7.69 -4.43
C PRO A 193 -15.03 7.68 -4.28
N PHE A 194 -14.32 8.65 -4.85
CA PHE A 194 -12.85 8.68 -4.94
C PHE A 194 -12.14 8.77 -3.60
N SER A 195 -12.65 9.60 -2.68
CA SER A 195 -11.95 9.93 -1.45
C SER A 195 -12.09 8.93 -0.31
N ALA A 196 -12.89 7.87 -0.48
CA ALA A 196 -13.30 6.96 0.60
C ALA A 196 -12.12 6.36 1.38
N VAL A 197 -10.99 6.16 0.71
CA VAL A 197 -9.78 5.52 1.25
C VAL A 197 -8.63 6.49 1.47
N TRP A 198 -8.72 7.75 1.04
CA TRP A 198 -7.60 8.69 1.05
C TRP A 198 -7.16 9.15 2.45
N TRP A 199 -8.03 9.01 3.46
CA TRP A 199 -7.69 9.33 4.85
C TRP A 199 -6.42 8.60 5.34
N THR A 200 -6.17 7.37 4.86
CA THR A 200 -4.98 6.61 5.24
C THR A 200 -3.70 7.24 4.72
N LEU A 201 -3.76 7.87 3.53
CA LEU A 201 -2.62 8.55 2.92
C LEU A 201 -2.27 9.83 3.68
N SER A 202 -3.28 10.58 4.14
CA SER A 202 -3.05 11.72 5.03
C SER A 202 -2.32 11.29 6.30
N THR A 203 -2.75 10.20 6.91
CA THR A 203 -2.08 9.61 8.08
C THR A 203 -0.68 9.07 7.74
N GLU A 204 -0.48 8.48 6.55
CA GLU A 204 0.80 7.96 6.10
C GLU A 204 1.84 9.07 5.89
N VAL A 205 1.43 10.19 5.27
CA VAL A 205 2.29 11.38 5.13
C VAL A 205 2.69 11.94 6.50
N GLN A 206 1.78 11.91 7.47
CA GLN A 206 2.10 12.31 8.85
C GLN A 206 3.16 11.39 9.48
N PHE A 207 3.10 10.07 9.24
CA PHE A 207 4.19 9.16 9.66
C PHE A 207 5.52 9.48 8.99
N TYR A 208 5.51 9.91 7.72
CA TYR A 208 6.74 10.29 7.02
C TYR A 208 7.41 11.51 7.61
N LEU A 209 6.65 12.41 8.22
CA LEU A 209 7.18 13.60 8.90
C LEU A 209 7.56 13.30 10.35
N LEU A 210 6.72 12.54 11.06
CA LEU A 210 6.91 12.24 12.47
C LEU A 210 8.10 11.32 12.74
N LEU A 211 8.30 10.28 11.93
CA LEU A 211 9.39 9.33 12.13
C LEU A 211 10.79 9.98 12.10
N PRO A 212 11.19 10.74 11.06
CA PRO A 212 12.51 11.36 11.05
C PRO A 212 12.68 12.38 12.18
N LEU A 213 11.61 13.09 12.57
CA LEU A 213 11.64 13.99 13.73
C LEU A 213 11.89 13.21 15.03
N ALA A 214 11.19 12.10 15.24
CA ALA A 214 11.38 11.24 16.42
C ALA A 214 12.79 10.65 16.45
N CYS A 215 13.30 10.16 15.32
CA CYS A 215 14.68 9.67 15.22
C CYS A 215 15.70 10.78 15.50
N TRP A 216 15.50 11.99 14.98
CA TRP A 216 16.38 13.13 15.22
C TRP A 216 16.40 13.53 16.71
N LEU A 217 15.24 13.60 17.38
CA LEU A 217 15.14 13.86 18.82
C LEU A 217 15.85 12.77 19.65
N TYR A 218 15.67 11.51 19.27
CA TYR A 218 16.31 10.38 19.94
C TYR A 218 17.84 10.42 19.83
N LEU A 219 18.36 10.73 18.64
CA LEU A 219 19.78 10.80 18.33
C LEU A 219 20.47 12.02 18.97
N ARG A 220 19.77 13.17 19.09
CA ARG A 220 20.26 14.36 19.79
C ARG A 220 20.60 14.11 21.26
N GLY A 221 19.94 13.15 21.92
CA GLY A 221 20.17 12.83 23.32
C GLY A 221 19.73 13.93 24.30
N GLY A 222 20.12 13.80 25.57
CA GLY A 222 19.81 14.78 26.62
C GLY A 222 18.33 15.15 26.72
N HIS A 223 18.05 16.44 26.84
CA HIS A 223 16.68 16.97 26.93
C HIS A 223 15.81 16.63 25.71
N ALA A 224 16.37 16.54 24.50
CA ALA A 224 15.59 16.22 23.30
C ALA A 224 15.01 14.80 23.35
N ARG A 225 15.78 13.83 23.88
CA ARG A 225 15.31 12.47 24.09
C ARG A 225 14.26 12.39 25.20
N THR A 226 14.44 13.17 26.27
CA THR A 226 13.42 13.29 27.33
C THR A 226 12.12 13.88 26.80
N LEU A 227 12.17 14.93 25.98
CA LEU A 227 10.99 15.51 25.34
C LEU A 227 10.26 14.51 24.44
N LEU A 228 10.99 13.68 23.69
CA LEU A 228 10.40 12.60 22.90
C LEU A 228 9.64 11.60 23.80
N TYR A 229 10.26 11.12 24.87
CA TYR A 229 9.60 10.18 25.79
C TYR A 229 8.42 10.80 26.53
N LEU A 230 8.51 12.07 26.92
CA LEU A 230 7.39 12.80 27.50
C LEU A 230 6.24 12.95 26.50
N ALA A 231 6.52 13.33 25.25
CA ALA A 231 5.51 13.44 24.21
C ALA A 231 4.82 12.10 23.93
N LEU A 232 5.58 11.00 23.85
CA LEU A 232 5.02 9.65 23.68
C LEU A 232 4.22 9.21 24.92
N GLY A 233 4.68 9.53 26.13
CA GLY A 233 4.00 9.23 27.38
C GLY A 233 2.66 9.99 27.51
N ILE A 234 2.67 11.29 27.24
CA ILE A 234 1.46 12.13 27.21
C ILE A 234 0.50 11.61 26.15
N TRP A 235 0.99 11.31 24.95
CA TRP A 235 0.16 10.72 23.91
C TRP A 235 -0.45 9.39 24.34
N LEU A 236 0.32 8.48 24.96
CA LEU A 236 -0.17 7.19 25.41
C LEU A 236 -1.26 7.34 26.48
N LEU A 237 -1.05 8.22 27.46
CA LEU A 237 -2.05 8.51 28.48
C LEU A 237 -3.32 9.11 27.87
N ALA A 238 -3.17 10.06 26.93
CA ALA A 238 -4.30 10.64 26.21
C ALA A 238 -5.05 9.58 25.37
N TYR A 239 -4.33 8.69 24.70
CA TYR A 239 -4.89 7.58 23.92
C TYR A 239 -5.66 6.59 24.79
N LEU A 240 -5.09 6.17 25.92
CA LEU A 240 -5.76 5.26 26.85
C LEU A 240 -6.97 5.92 27.50
N TYR A 241 -6.85 7.18 27.94
CA TYR A 241 -7.98 7.93 28.48
C TYR A 241 -9.09 8.08 27.42
N TRP A 242 -8.73 8.41 26.18
CA TRP A 242 -9.69 8.51 25.09
C TRP A 242 -10.40 7.17 24.84
N ALA A 243 -9.62 6.11 24.67
CA ALA A 243 -10.13 4.78 24.33
C ALA A 243 -11.03 4.20 25.43
N LEU A 244 -10.74 4.49 26.70
CA LEU A 244 -11.45 3.90 27.84
C LEU A 244 -12.59 4.78 28.38
N ALA A 245 -12.48 6.11 28.28
CA ALA A 245 -13.43 7.03 28.91
C ALA A 245 -14.23 7.90 27.93
N ILE A 246 -13.62 8.37 26.83
CA ILE A 246 -14.24 9.40 25.96
C ILE A 246 -14.88 8.83 24.69
N ALA A 247 -14.26 7.81 24.09
CA ALA A 247 -14.72 7.19 22.85
C ALA A 247 -16.20 6.74 22.89
N PRO A 248 -16.70 6.12 23.98
CA PRO A 248 -18.11 5.73 24.07
C PRO A 248 -19.07 6.93 24.10
N ALA A 249 -18.63 8.07 24.63
CA ALA A 249 -19.44 9.27 24.83
C ALA A 249 -19.48 10.21 23.61
N THR A 250 -18.51 10.12 22.70
CA THR A 250 -18.38 11.04 21.54
C THR A 250 -18.23 10.31 20.19
N PRO A 251 -19.28 9.62 19.71
CA PRO A 251 -19.20 8.72 18.55
C PRO A 251 -18.53 9.26 17.29
N MET A 252 -18.88 10.48 16.88
CA MET A 252 -18.37 11.06 15.63
C MET A 252 -16.89 11.42 15.74
N VAL A 253 -16.51 12.10 16.84
CA VAL A 253 -15.11 12.47 17.10
C VAL A 253 -14.26 11.23 17.25
N SER A 254 -14.81 10.21 17.93
CA SER A 254 -14.18 8.90 18.10
C SER A 254 -13.88 8.22 16.76
N TRP A 255 -14.82 8.26 15.81
CA TRP A 255 -14.61 7.71 14.46
C TRP A 255 -13.51 8.45 13.68
N PHE A 256 -13.45 9.78 13.76
CA PHE A 256 -12.35 10.54 13.13
C PHE A 256 -11.01 10.26 13.82
N ALA A 257 -11.01 10.19 15.16
CA ALA A 257 -9.83 9.86 15.95
C ALA A 257 -9.26 8.49 15.56
N SER A 258 -10.13 7.48 15.34
CA SER A 258 -9.70 6.12 14.94
C SER A 258 -9.01 6.10 13.58
N LYS A 259 -9.30 7.06 12.70
CA LYS A 259 -8.70 7.20 11.36
C LYS A 259 -7.49 8.13 11.32
N SER A 260 -7.26 8.90 12.38
CA SER A 260 -6.17 9.87 12.47
C SER A 260 -4.85 9.23 12.90
N LEU A 261 -3.78 10.02 12.86
CA LEU A 261 -2.50 9.69 13.49
C LEU A 261 -2.67 9.28 14.95
N PHE A 262 -3.56 9.93 15.71
CA PHE A 262 -3.80 9.61 17.11
C PHE A 262 -4.26 8.16 17.30
N GLY A 263 -5.21 7.68 16.47
CA GLY A 263 -5.74 6.32 16.57
C GLY A 263 -4.84 5.25 15.92
N ARG A 264 -4.02 5.62 14.93
CA ARG A 264 -3.21 4.66 14.14
C ARG A 264 -1.74 4.61 14.53
N LEU A 265 -1.25 5.53 15.36
CA LEU A 265 0.11 5.50 15.89
C LEU A 265 0.46 4.20 16.64
N PRO A 266 -0.43 3.51 17.39
CA PRO A 266 -0.08 2.22 18.02
C PRO A 266 0.30 1.16 16.98
N ALA A 267 -0.47 1.03 15.90
CA ALA A 267 -0.19 0.07 14.83
C ALA A 267 1.15 0.34 14.14
N PHE A 268 1.43 1.62 13.88
CA PHE A 268 2.71 2.05 13.35
C PHE A 268 3.87 1.74 14.30
N ALA A 269 3.73 2.05 15.59
CA ALA A 269 4.74 1.80 16.62
C ALA A 269 5.02 0.30 16.79
N VAL A 270 4.00 -0.55 16.73
CA VAL A 270 4.15 -2.02 16.69
C VAL A 270 4.97 -2.45 15.47
N GLY A 271 4.76 -1.82 14.31
CA GLY A 271 5.60 -2.00 13.14
C GLY A 271 7.06 -1.61 13.35
N VAL A 272 7.32 -0.48 14.02
CA VAL A 272 8.68 -0.06 14.39
C VAL A 272 9.33 -1.08 15.33
N ALA A 273 8.58 -1.60 16.32
CA ALA A 273 9.05 -2.64 17.23
C ALA A 273 9.39 -3.94 16.50
N LEU A 274 8.58 -4.35 15.51
CA LEU A 274 8.89 -5.46 14.63
C LEU A 274 10.19 -5.22 13.83
N GLY A 275 10.38 -4.00 13.34
CA GLY A 275 11.61 -3.59 12.65
C GLY A 275 12.84 -3.71 13.55
N TRP A 276 12.72 -3.24 14.79
CA TRP A 276 13.79 -3.32 15.79
C TRP A 276 14.14 -4.77 16.12
N TRP A 277 13.12 -5.61 16.37
CA TRP A 277 13.28 -7.04 16.60
C TRP A 277 14.00 -7.71 15.43
N TYR A 278 13.56 -7.42 14.20
CA TYR A 278 14.15 -7.98 12.99
C TYR A 278 15.62 -7.59 12.83
N VAL A 279 15.99 -6.33 13.08
CA VAL A 279 17.40 -5.89 13.01
C VAL A 279 18.23 -6.54 14.12
N ARG A 280 17.70 -6.70 15.32
CA ARG A 280 18.44 -7.23 16.48
C ARG A 280 18.69 -8.73 16.41
N PHE A 281 17.68 -9.50 16.00
CA PHE A 281 17.72 -10.96 16.01
C PHE A 281 17.94 -11.58 14.63
N GLY A 282 17.77 -10.80 13.56
CA GLY A 282 17.94 -11.26 12.18
C GLY A 282 16.89 -12.28 11.75
N SER A 283 16.98 -12.72 10.50
CA SER A 283 16.31 -13.93 10.03
C SER A 283 17.17 -15.14 10.38
N SER A 284 16.67 -16.05 11.20
CA SER A 284 17.32 -17.35 11.42
C SER A 284 17.14 -18.22 10.18
N THR A 285 18.07 -19.11 9.86
CA THR A 285 17.81 -20.22 8.94
C THR A 285 17.01 -21.26 9.71
N PRO A 286 15.71 -21.44 9.44
CA PRO A 286 14.89 -22.23 10.32
C PRO A 286 15.13 -23.73 10.10
N ASN A 287 15.47 -24.44 11.18
CA ASN A 287 15.47 -25.89 11.19
C ASN A 287 14.03 -26.44 11.12
N ARG A 288 13.87 -27.75 10.89
CA ARG A 288 12.55 -28.39 10.75
C ARG A 288 11.64 -28.12 11.95
N ASP A 289 12.18 -28.21 13.17
CA ASP A 289 11.41 -28.05 14.41
C ASP A 289 10.96 -26.60 14.61
N GLY A 290 11.81 -25.63 14.28
CA GLY A 290 11.46 -24.21 14.28
C GLY A 290 10.36 -23.88 13.26
N ARG A 291 10.36 -24.53 12.10
CA ARG A 291 9.27 -24.42 11.11
C ARG A 291 7.96 -25.00 11.63
N LEU A 292 8.01 -26.16 12.29
CA LEU A 292 6.80 -26.78 12.84
C LEU A 292 6.22 -25.96 13.99
N LEU A 293 7.06 -25.57 14.97
CA LEU A 293 6.64 -24.74 16.10
C LEU A 293 6.06 -23.40 15.62
N SER A 294 6.74 -22.71 14.69
CA SER A 294 6.23 -21.47 14.12
C SER A 294 4.92 -21.65 13.35
N THR A 295 4.66 -22.85 12.80
CA THR A 295 3.36 -23.17 12.19
C THR A 295 2.27 -23.27 13.23
N VAL A 296 2.50 -23.99 14.32
CA VAL A 296 1.54 -24.09 15.43
C VAL A 296 1.24 -22.71 16.00
N VAL A 297 2.27 -21.90 16.26
CA VAL A 297 2.09 -20.53 16.76
C VAL A 297 1.36 -19.66 15.72
N ALA A 298 1.67 -19.79 14.42
CA ALA A 298 0.95 -19.07 13.38
C ALA A 298 -0.54 -19.47 13.32
N CYS A 299 -0.88 -20.75 13.46
CA CYS A 299 -2.27 -21.21 13.52
C CYS A 299 -3.01 -20.62 14.73
N VAL A 300 -2.38 -20.58 15.90
CA VAL A 300 -2.96 -19.95 17.10
C VAL A 300 -3.17 -18.45 16.88
N LEU A 301 -2.20 -17.75 16.29
CA LEU A 301 -2.31 -16.33 15.97
C LEU A 301 -3.38 -16.05 14.91
N LEU A 302 -3.53 -16.90 13.90
CA LEU A 302 -4.60 -16.80 12.90
C LEU A 302 -5.98 -17.06 13.52
N ALA A 303 -6.09 -18.00 14.45
CA ALA A 303 -7.33 -18.22 15.21
C ALA A 303 -7.66 -17.00 16.10
N ALA A 304 -6.67 -16.43 16.78
CA ALA A 304 -6.82 -15.21 17.55
C ALA A 304 -7.24 -14.02 16.67
N MET A 305 -6.62 -13.84 15.50
CA MET A 305 -7.04 -12.84 14.52
C MET A 305 -8.48 -13.08 14.09
N THR A 306 -8.83 -14.31 13.72
CA THR A 306 -10.19 -14.67 13.28
C THR A 306 -11.23 -14.32 14.36
N TYR A 307 -10.93 -14.58 15.63
CA TYR A 307 -11.78 -14.18 16.75
C TYR A 307 -11.93 -12.66 16.85
N LEU A 308 -10.83 -11.89 16.75
CA LEU A 308 -10.88 -10.42 16.75
C LEU A 308 -11.75 -9.89 15.59
N LEU A 309 -11.57 -10.44 14.38
CA LEU A 309 -12.32 -10.06 13.19
C LEU A 309 -13.81 -10.39 13.33
N GLN A 310 -14.16 -11.56 13.85
CA GLN A 310 -15.55 -11.93 14.11
C GLN A 310 -16.22 -10.98 15.10
N ARG A 311 -15.52 -10.64 16.19
CA ARG A 311 -16.03 -9.70 17.20
C ARG A 311 -16.21 -8.30 16.62
N GLY A 312 -15.24 -7.83 15.82
CA GLY A 312 -15.33 -6.54 15.15
C GLY A 312 -16.48 -6.49 14.14
N ALA A 313 -16.61 -7.53 13.33
CA ALA A 313 -17.68 -7.64 12.34
C ALA A 313 -19.07 -7.78 12.98
N ALA A 314 -19.20 -8.50 14.09
CA ALA A 314 -20.45 -8.63 14.83
C ALA A 314 -20.94 -7.31 15.44
N LEU A 315 -20.04 -6.34 15.70
CA LEU A 315 -20.43 -5.00 16.13
C LEU A 315 -20.92 -4.12 14.97
N GLY A 316 -20.54 -4.44 13.72
CA GLY A 316 -20.64 -3.57 12.56
C GLY A 316 -19.46 -2.58 12.48
N ASP A 317 -19.02 -2.23 11.28
CA ASP A 317 -17.80 -1.42 11.05
C ASP A 317 -17.90 -0.06 11.74
N TRP A 318 -19.06 0.60 11.62
CA TRP A 318 -19.30 1.88 12.26
C TRP A 318 -19.11 1.83 13.79
N ASN A 319 -19.68 0.82 14.45
CA ASN A 319 -19.57 0.67 15.90
C ASN A 319 -18.18 0.22 16.33
N ALA A 320 -17.56 -0.69 15.58
CA ALA A 320 -16.23 -1.17 15.86
C ALA A 320 -15.20 -0.02 15.82
N GLU A 321 -15.28 0.87 14.81
CA GLU A 321 -14.39 2.03 14.70
C GLU A 321 -14.59 3.06 15.81
N ARG A 322 -15.84 3.32 16.24
CA ARG A 322 -16.14 4.37 17.23
C ARG A 322 -16.05 3.90 18.69
N LEU A 323 -16.25 2.61 18.98
CA LEU A 323 -16.32 2.09 20.36
C LEU A 323 -15.09 1.28 20.75
N TRP A 324 -14.40 0.64 19.82
CA TRP A 324 -13.34 -0.34 20.13
C TRP A 324 -12.00 0.03 19.47
N HIS A 325 -11.46 1.19 19.85
CA HIS A 325 -10.17 1.70 19.35
C HIS A 325 -9.01 0.73 19.55
N LEU A 326 -9.00 0.03 20.68
CA LEU A 326 -7.93 -0.91 21.02
C LEU A 326 -7.87 -2.12 20.06
N ARG A 327 -8.94 -2.40 19.30
CA ARG A 327 -8.93 -3.52 18.33
C ARG A 327 -7.78 -3.38 17.34
N HIS A 328 -7.53 -2.17 16.84
CA HIS A 328 -6.48 -1.92 15.85
C HIS A 328 -5.09 -2.18 16.42
N THR A 329 -4.89 -1.93 17.72
CA THR A 329 -3.65 -2.24 18.42
C THR A 329 -3.47 -3.75 18.61
N TRP A 330 -4.54 -4.48 18.93
CA TRP A 330 -4.52 -5.93 19.07
C TRP A 330 -4.29 -6.62 17.72
N GLU A 331 -5.03 -6.21 16.69
CA GLU A 331 -4.83 -6.64 15.30
C GLU A 331 -3.37 -6.37 14.87
N ALA A 332 -2.83 -5.19 15.14
CA ALA A 332 -1.45 -4.84 14.80
C ALA A 332 -0.43 -5.76 15.50
N GLY A 333 -0.64 -6.07 16.78
CA GLY A 333 0.21 -7.00 17.53
C GLY A 333 0.23 -8.39 16.90
N VAL A 334 -0.95 -8.94 16.58
CA VAL A 334 -1.06 -10.25 15.93
C VAL A 334 -0.42 -10.23 14.53
N TRP A 335 -0.66 -9.19 13.73
CA TRP A 335 -0.03 -9.02 12.42
C TRP A 335 1.50 -8.94 12.51
N ALA A 336 2.03 -8.22 13.49
CA ALA A 336 3.48 -8.11 13.69
C ALA A 336 4.10 -9.45 14.08
N LEU A 337 3.44 -10.22 14.96
CA LEU A 337 3.89 -11.57 15.31
C LEU A 337 3.84 -12.53 14.11
N LEU A 338 2.77 -12.50 13.32
CA LEU A 338 2.68 -13.27 12.07
C LEU A 338 3.79 -12.90 11.09
N ALA A 339 4.06 -11.60 10.92
CA ALA A 339 5.16 -11.11 10.09
C ALA A 339 6.53 -11.55 10.63
N ALA A 340 6.75 -11.51 11.95
CA ALA A 340 7.97 -11.99 12.59
C ALA A 340 8.20 -13.48 12.32
N LEU A 341 7.16 -14.31 12.46
CA LEU A 341 7.23 -15.74 12.16
C LEU A 341 7.53 -15.98 10.67
N LEU A 342 6.87 -15.24 9.77
CA LEU A 342 7.08 -15.35 8.33
C LEU A 342 8.52 -14.99 7.94
N LEU A 343 9.06 -13.90 8.48
CA LEU A 343 10.40 -13.39 8.16
C LEU A 343 11.54 -14.24 8.74
N SER A 344 11.34 -14.86 9.91
CA SER A 344 12.41 -15.57 10.61
C SER A 344 12.31 -17.09 10.55
N TYR A 345 11.11 -17.64 10.39
CA TYR A 345 10.90 -19.08 10.47
C TYR A 345 10.21 -19.71 9.25
N ARG A 346 9.56 -18.92 8.39
CA ARG A 346 8.82 -19.42 7.20
C ARG A 346 7.99 -20.68 7.53
N PRO A 347 6.88 -20.53 8.29
CA PRO A 347 6.00 -21.62 8.68
C PRO A 347 5.59 -22.53 7.51
N LEU A 348 5.21 -23.76 7.81
CA LEU A 348 4.62 -24.66 6.83
C LEU A 348 3.36 -24.01 6.23
N GLY A 349 3.18 -24.15 4.92
CA GLY A 349 2.10 -23.46 4.19
C GLY A 349 2.39 -21.99 3.83
N SER A 350 3.50 -21.40 4.28
CA SER A 350 3.89 -20.03 3.87
C SER A 350 3.99 -19.86 2.36
N ALA A 351 4.23 -20.93 1.59
CA ALA A 351 4.22 -20.92 0.12
C ALA A 351 2.87 -20.50 -0.49
N LEU A 352 1.74 -20.68 0.21
CA LEU A 352 0.42 -20.20 -0.22
C LEU A 352 0.41 -18.67 -0.30
N LEU A 353 1.07 -18.00 0.64
CA LEU A 353 1.20 -16.54 0.68
C LEU A 353 2.40 -16.04 -0.12
N LEU A 354 3.54 -16.73 0.01
CA LEU A 354 4.83 -16.37 -0.57
C LEU A 354 4.92 -16.86 -2.02
N ASN A 355 4.20 -16.17 -2.90
CA ASN A 355 4.19 -16.47 -4.33
C ASN A 355 4.28 -15.19 -5.18
N ARG A 356 4.66 -15.35 -6.45
CA ARG A 356 4.88 -14.23 -7.38
C ARG A 356 3.63 -13.37 -7.58
N HIS A 357 2.44 -13.96 -7.53
CA HIS A 357 1.18 -13.26 -7.77
C HIS A 357 0.89 -12.31 -6.61
N MET A 358 1.06 -12.78 -5.37
CA MET A 358 0.89 -11.95 -4.19
C MET A 358 1.95 -10.85 -4.11
N ALA A 359 3.21 -11.13 -4.47
CA ALA A 359 4.25 -10.10 -4.57
C ALA A 359 3.95 -9.05 -5.66
N THR A 360 3.41 -9.48 -6.81
CA THR A 360 2.99 -8.58 -7.90
C THR A 360 1.84 -7.68 -7.44
N LEU A 361 0.85 -8.27 -6.76
CA LEU A 361 -0.26 -7.52 -6.17
C LEU A 361 0.23 -6.54 -5.09
N GLY A 362 1.22 -6.94 -4.28
CA GLY A 362 1.87 -6.09 -3.29
C GLY A 362 2.60 -4.89 -3.88
N LYS A 363 3.28 -5.10 -5.01
CA LYS A 363 3.94 -4.03 -5.75
C LYS A 363 2.94 -3.04 -6.34
N LEU A 364 1.84 -3.55 -6.88
CA LEU A 364 0.72 -2.75 -7.41
C LEU A 364 -0.23 -2.23 -6.33
N SER A 365 -0.02 -2.59 -5.05
CA SER A 365 -1.00 -2.40 -3.97
C SER A 365 -1.44 -0.95 -3.84
N TYR A 366 -0.49 -0.02 -4.00
CA TYR A 366 -0.75 1.41 -3.91
C TYR A 366 -1.67 1.91 -5.03
N SER A 367 -1.42 1.47 -6.26
CA SER A 367 -2.24 1.84 -7.41
C SER A 367 -3.65 1.24 -7.30
N VAL A 368 -3.77 -0.04 -6.90
CA VAL A 368 -5.07 -0.71 -6.63
C VAL A 368 -5.82 0.02 -5.52
N TYR A 369 -5.12 0.40 -4.44
CA TYR A 369 -5.71 1.12 -3.31
C TYR A 369 -6.43 2.40 -3.74
N LEU A 370 -5.84 3.19 -4.65
CA LEU A 370 -6.45 4.43 -5.13
C LEU A 370 -7.66 4.24 -6.05
N ASN A 371 -7.74 3.13 -6.79
CA ASN A 371 -8.71 2.98 -7.87
C ASN A 371 -9.88 2.04 -7.56
N HIS A 372 -9.71 1.10 -6.62
CA HIS A 372 -10.68 0.01 -6.45
C HIS A 372 -12.07 0.47 -5.99
N VAL A 373 -12.17 1.44 -5.07
CA VAL A 373 -13.47 1.94 -4.59
C VAL A 373 -14.26 2.63 -5.71
N PRO A 374 -13.70 3.58 -6.49
CA PRO A 374 -14.39 4.13 -7.65
C PRO A 374 -14.86 3.06 -8.64
N ILE A 375 -14.01 2.08 -8.96
CA ILE A 375 -14.35 1.01 -9.91
C ILE A 375 -15.50 0.15 -9.37
N LEU A 376 -15.41 -0.30 -8.11
CA LEU A 376 -16.49 -1.03 -7.45
C LEU A 376 -17.78 -0.22 -7.44
N PHE A 377 -17.70 1.05 -7.05
CA PHE A 377 -18.86 1.93 -6.94
C PHE A 377 -19.57 2.09 -8.29
N PHE A 378 -18.86 2.46 -9.35
CA PHE A 378 -19.49 2.69 -10.65
C PHE A 378 -20.04 1.41 -11.28
N LEU A 379 -19.41 0.25 -11.05
CA LEU A 379 -19.92 -1.03 -11.54
C LEU A 379 -21.17 -1.48 -10.77
N ILE A 380 -21.10 -1.49 -9.44
CA ILE A 380 -22.14 -2.03 -8.57
C ILE A 380 -23.35 -1.10 -8.56
N ARG A 381 -23.14 0.20 -8.34
CA ARG A 381 -24.22 1.18 -8.21
C ARG A 381 -25.09 1.26 -9.46
N ALA A 382 -24.47 1.19 -10.64
CA ALA A 382 -25.19 1.25 -11.91
C ALA A 382 -26.20 0.08 -12.07
N LEU A 383 -25.81 -1.13 -11.66
CA LEU A 383 -26.69 -2.29 -11.71
C LEU A 383 -27.71 -2.29 -10.57
N GLU A 384 -27.28 -1.87 -9.37
CA GLU A 384 -28.15 -1.74 -8.20
C GLU A 384 -29.29 -0.73 -8.45
N ASP A 385 -29.02 0.38 -9.14
CA ASP A 385 -30.05 1.34 -9.56
C ASP A 385 -31.07 0.75 -10.53
N TRP A 386 -30.68 -0.26 -11.31
CA TRP A 386 -31.54 -0.90 -12.31
C TRP A 386 -32.35 -2.06 -11.73
N LEU A 387 -31.74 -2.97 -10.95
CA LEU A 387 -32.39 -4.13 -10.34
C LEU A 387 -33.05 -3.83 -8.99
N GLY A 388 -32.56 -2.81 -8.28
CA GLY A 388 -32.80 -2.65 -6.85
C GLY A 388 -31.91 -3.55 -5.99
N GLN A 389 -31.56 -3.05 -4.80
CA GLN A 389 -30.56 -3.67 -3.90
C GLN A 389 -30.89 -5.10 -3.48
N ALA A 390 -32.16 -5.41 -3.19
CA ALA A 390 -32.59 -6.73 -2.76
C ALA A 390 -32.43 -7.80 -3.86
N GLN A 391 -32.75 -7.42 -5.12
CA GLN A 391 -32.59 -8.31 -6.27
C GLN A 391 -31.12 -8.46 -6.63
N TYR A 392 -30.35 -7.37 -6.61
CA TYR A 392 -28.92 -7.41 -6.90
C TYR A 392 -28.16 -8.31 -5.91
N SER A 393 -28.34 -8.12 -4.59
CA SER A 393 -27.58 -8.83 -3.55
C SER A 393 -27.80 -10.34 -3.49
N THR A 394 -28.92 -10.83 -4.05
CA THR A 394 -29.25 -12.27 -4.15
C THR A 394 -28.96 -12.86 -5.53
N SER A 395 -28.56 -12.02 -6.50
CA SER A 395 -28.28 -12.42 -7.88
C SER A 395 -26.85 -12.93 -8.06
N TRP A 396 -26.59 -13.66 -9.15
CA TRP A 396 -25.23 -14.09 -9.49
C TRP A 396 -24.28 -12.92 -9.75
N GLN A 397 -24.83 -11.75 -10.11
CA GLN A 397 -24.08 -10.51 -10.33
C GLN A 397 -23.45 -9.98 -9.04
N ALA A 398 -23.99 -10.31 -7.86
CA ALA A 398 -23.40 -9.98 -6.56
C ALA A 398 -21.98 -10.57 -6.39
N LEU A 399 -21.67 -11.67 -7.09
CA LEU A 399 -20.33 -12.26 -7.11
C LEU A 399 -19.53 -11.85 -8.35
N ALA A 400 -20.20 -11.79 -9.51
CA ALA A 400 -19.53 -11.50 -10.77
C ALA A 400 -19.01 -10.06 -10.87
N LEU A 401 -19.75 -9.06 -10.38
CA LEU A 401 -19.33 -7.66 -10.47
C LEU A 401 -18.13 -7.34 -9.59
N PRO A 402 -18.06 -7.76 -8.31
CA PRO A 402 -16.83 -7.64 -7.54
C PRO A 402 -15.62 -8.35 -8.16
N ALA A 403 -15.80 -9.53 -8.73
CA ALA A 403 -14.72 -10.24 -9.41
C ALA A 403 -14.21 -9.46 -10.64
N LEU A 404 -15.14 -8.93 -11.46
CA LEU A 404 -14.80 -8.05 -12.57
C LEU A 404 -14.10 -6.77 -12.08
N ALA A 405 -14.60 -6.16 -11.00
CA ALA A 405 -14.01 -4.97 -10.41
C ALA A 405 -12.57 -5.22 -9.94
N LEU A 406 -12.25 -6.40 -9.40
CA LEU A 406 -10.89 -6.77 -9.04
C LEU A 406 -9.97 -6.80 -10.27
N VAL A 407 -10.42 -7.44 -11.35
CA VAL A 407 -9.68 -7.50 -12.62
C VAL A 407 -9.44 -6.09 -13.17
N LEU A 408 -10.49 -5.27 -13.26
CA LEU A 408 -10.37 -3.88 -13.73
C LEU A 408 -9.47 -3.04 -12.82
N SER A 409 -9.52 -3.25 -11.50
CA SER A 409 -8.67 -2.53 -10.54
C SER A 409 -7.20 -2.87 -10.70
N VAL A 410 -6.88 -4.15 -10.92
CA VAL A 410 -5.52 -4.62 -11.19
C VAL A 410 -5.03 -4.14 -12.56
N LEU A 411 -5.88 -4.15 -13.59
CA LEU A 411 -5.54 -3.63 -14.92
C LEU A 411 -5.29 -2.11 -14.87
N CYS A 412 -6.18 -1.35 -14.25
CA CYS A 412 -6.00 0.09 -14.03
C CYS A 412 -4.73 0.36 -13.23
N ALA A 413 -4.46 -0.44 -12.19
CA ALA A 413 -3.24 -0.35 -11.41
C ALA A 413 -1.99 -0.64 -12.24
N TRP A 414 -2.02 -1.64 -13.11
CA TRP A 414 -0.90 -1.95 -14.00
C TRP A 414 -0.64 -0.80 -14.98
N VAL A 415 -1.67 -0.27 -15.64
CA VAL A 415 -1.53 0.86 -16.58
C VAL A 415 -0.96 2.09 -15.87
N THR A 416 -1.57 2.50 -14.75
CA THR A 416 -1.15 3.68 -14.01
C THR A 416 0.23 3.51 -13.37
N TYR A 417 0.59 2.30 -12.93
CA TYR A 417 1.94 1.97 -12.47
C TYR A 417 2.96 2.21 -13.58
N GLN A 418 2.71 1.72 -14.79
CA GLN A 418 3.65 1.83 -15.92
C GLN A 418 3.78 3.27 -16.41
N MET A 419 2.67 3.99 -16.51
CA MET A 419 2.61 5.34 -17.08
C MET A 419 3.03 6.44 -16.11
N ILE A 420 2.69 6.31 -14.83
CA ILE A 420 2.88 7.36 -13.84
C ILE A 420 3.95 6.92 -12.84
N GLU A 421 3.70 5.86 -12.09
CA GLU A 421 4.54 5.52 -10.92
C GLU A 421 5.98 5.16 -11.30
N ARG A 422 6.15 4.29 -12.32
CA ARG A 422 7.43 3.73 -12.76
C ARG A 422 8.43 4.80 -13.23
N PRO A 423 8.07 5.81 -14.04
CA PRO A 423 8.97 6.93 -14.36
C PRO A 423 9.58 7.61 -13.13
N PHE A 424 8.77 7.98 -12.14
CA PHE A 424 9.25 8.67 -10.94
C PHE A 424 10.09 7.77 -10.03
N LEU A 425 9.76 6.48 -9.95
CA LEU A 425 10.58 5.48 -9.24
C LEU A 425 11.95 5.28 -9.90
N ARG A 426 12.03 5.33 -11.24
CA ARG A 426 13.31 5.29 -11.96
C ARG A 426 14.14 6.55 -11.71
N TRP A 427 13.52 7.72 -11.57
CA TRP A 427 14.22 8.96 -11.19
C TRP A 427 14.79 8.90 -9.78
N LYS A 428 14.06 8.31 -8.83
CA LYS A 428 14.55 8.05 -7.46
C LYS A 428 15.86 7.23 -7.42
N ARG A 429 16.07 6.33 -8.40
CA ARG A 429 17.32 5.56 -8.54
C ARG A 429 18.52 6.45 -8.91
N LYS A 430 18.32 7.44 -9.78
CA LYS A 430 19.40 8.23 -10.41
C LYS A 430 19.96 9.36 -9.53
N THR A 431 19.33 9.71 -8.42
CA THR A 431 19.78 10.82 -7.57
C THR A 431 20.95 10.39 -6.67
N PRO A 432 22.16 10.98 -6.77
CA PRO A 432 23.29 10.62 -5.93
C PRO A 432 22.98 10.81 -4.44
N THR A 433 23.43 9.88 -3.60
CA THR A 433 23.43 10.07 -2.14
C THR A 433 24.67 10.90 -1.75
N PRO A 434 24.52 12.02 -1.03
CA PRO A 434 25.66 12.68 -0.42
C PRO A 434 26.24 11.70 0.61
N GLY A 435 27.43 11.18 0.35
CA GLY A 435 28.05 10.09 1.11
C GLY A 435 28.97 9.19 0.28
N THR A 436 28.94 9.33 -1.05
CA THR A 436 29.92 8.70 -1.96
C THR A 436 30.96 9.69 -2.52
N ARG A 437 30.96 10.94 -2.06
CA ARG A 437 32.10 11.84 -2.27
C ARG A 437 33.15 11.55 -1.20
N ASN A 438 34.19 10.86 -1.64
CA ASN A 438 35.58 10.97 -1.17
C ASN A 438 36.00 10.10 0.04
N ALA A 439 35.97 8.78 -0.14
CA ALA A 439 36.96 7.89 0.48
C ALA A 439 38.25 7.77 -0.37
N THR A 440 38.22 8.21 -1.64
CA THR A 440 39.37 8.19 -2.55
C THR A 440 40.21 9.47 -2.51
N ASP A 441 39.65 10.63 -2.15
CA ASP A 441 40.44 11.89 -2.11
C ASP A 441 41.21 12.12 -0.80
N LYS A 442 40.99 11.31 0.25
CA LYS A 442 41.78 11.43 1.51
C LYS A 442 43.08 10.63 1.53
N LYS A 443 43.34 9.79 0.52
CA LYS A 443 44.61 9.05 0.40
C LYS A 443 45.68 9.74 -0.47
N ALA A 444 45.35 10.87 -1.11
CA ALA A 444 46.28 11.56 -2.00
C ALA A 444 47.08 12.71 -1.34
N VAL A 445 46.90 12.97 -0.03
CA VAL A 445 47.60 14.06 0.69
C VAL A 445 48.44 13.52 1.86
N ALA A 446 48.70 12.21 1.91
CA ALA A 446 49.58 11.61 2.90
C ALA A 446 50.59 10.70 2.19
N THR A 447 51.57 11.32 1.55
CA THR A 447 52.90 10.75 1.36
C THR A 447 53.92 11.85 1.68
N PRO A 448 54.96 11.51 2.46
CA PRO A 448 55.85 12.46 3.15
C PRO A 448 56.71 13.32 2.24
#